data_AF-A0A1J5KJY5-F1
#
_entry.id   AF-A0A1J5KJY5-F1
#
_cell.length_a   1.000
_cell.length_b   1.000
_cell.length_c   1.000
_cell.angle_alpha   90.00
_cell.angle_beta   90.00
_cell.angle_gamma   90.00
#
_symmetry.space_group_name_H-M   'P 1'
#
loop_
_entity.id
_entity.type
_entity.pdbx_description
1 polymer ?
#
loop_
_entity_poly.entity_id
_entity_poly.type
_entity_poly.pdbx_seq_one_letter_code
_entity_poly.pdbx_strand_id
1 'polypeptide(L)'
;MILSRLILLFLITFHVCASVLINIEDRNQTLTKSEKSFLELSIRNAHAHFQKIIPTDFPINILINPQNCFRTGYNYNKKVINFCSSKSTLRMGINSLDIIHHEAFHYLLCRSLPDFCNENMIGNIHIQSIHEGLADYFSYQLSPDNFFGENYRIDFPFLRFYKNELCYNLVSTPHLKGSALSSFLIKNNYNWKDIISFIKEGSKLGSFTKSACFLRSTEQTILTPRSRKLSKSNRYWINKGEDIVFEFKVAKKILKHFKEVKFKVNHSSDLFSYRLTSDTLTFSSKGPTGFNKIIVDIYSHELKIGEVKLYLGVR
;
A
#
# COMPACT_ATOMS: atom_id res chain seq x y z
N MET A 1 17.89 49.44 20.41
CA MET A 1 18.41 48.23 19.69
C MET A 1 18.15 46.90 20.41
N ILE A 2 17.94 46.86 21.73
CA ILE A 2 17.74 45.59 22.47
C ILE A 2 16.30 45.06 22.32
N LEU A 3 15.30 45.94 22.30
CA LEU A 3 13.89 45.57 22.17
C LEU A 3 13.55 44.92 20.81
N SER A 4 14.15 45.44 19.73
CA SER A 4 13.98 44.91 18.36
C SER A 4 14.57 43.50 18.20
N ARG A 5 15.67 43.20 18.90
CA ARG A 5 16.28 41.86 18.91
C ARG A 5 15.54 40.87 19.80
N LEU A 6 14.92 41.33 20.90
CA LEU A 6 14.04 40.52 21.75
C LEU A 6 12.74 40.14 21.03
N ILE A 7 12.13 41.07 20.28
CA ILE A 7 10.94 40.79 19.46
C ILE A 7 11.28 39.83 18.32
N LEU A 8 12.47 39.96 17.70
CA LEU A 8 12.94 39.01 16.70
C LEU A 8 13.24 37.63 17.30
N LEU A 9 13.82 37.56 18.51
CA LEU A 9 14.01 36.29 19.23
C LEU A 9 12.66 35.65 19.60
N PHE A 10 11.68 36.44 20.05
CA PHE A 10 10.32 35.97 20.37
C PHE A 10 9.55 35.51 19.12
N LEU A 11 9.71 36.18 17.98
CA LEU A 11 9.07 35.78 16.71
C LEU A 11 9.75 34.56 16.09
N ILE A 12 11.07 34.42 16.24
CA ILE A 12 11.82 33.24 15.79
C ILE A 12 11.53 32.03 16.70
N THR A 13 11.34 32.22 18.02
CA THR A 13 10.91 31.13 18.90
C THR A 13 9.42 30.79 18.77
N PHE A 14 8.52 31.73 18.46
CA PHE A 14 7.11 31.41 18.19
C PHE A 14 6.86 30.79 16.81
N HIS A 15 7.77 30.96 15.84
CA HIS A 15 7.74 30.20 14.58
C HIS A 15 8.25 28.75 14.75
N VAL A 16 8.75 28.39 15.93
CA VAL A 16 9.14 27.04 16.29
C VAL A 16 8.16 26.53 17.34
N CYS A 17 7.25 25.65 16.91
CA CYS A 17 6.26 24.95 17.73
C CYS A 17 5.05 25.80 18.21
N ALA A 18 4.17 26.18 17.29
CA ALA A 18 2.76 25.90 17.56
C ALA A 18 2.64 24.37 17.69
N SER A 19 2.83 23.85 18.91
CA SER A 19 2.81 22.42 19.17
C SER A 19 1.43 21.91 18.78
N VAL A 20 1.34 21.09 17.74
CA VAL A 20 0.07 20.44 17.39
C VAL A 20 -0.50 19.74 18.62
N LEU A 21 -1.78 19.95 18.87
CA LEU A 21 -2.49 19.26 19.93
C LEU A 21 -2.65 17.80 19.52
N ILE A 22 -2.07 16.88 20.29
CA ILE A 22 -2.22 15.44 20.10
C ILE A 22 -3.10 14.91 21.23
N ASN A 23 -4.31 14.49 20.87
CA ASN A 23 -5.28 13.93 21.80
C ASN A 23 -5.18 12.41 21.77
N ILE A 24 -4.54 11.82 22.79
CA ILE A 24 -4.46 10.37 22.97
C ILE A 24 -5.49 9.94 24.00
N GLU A 25 -6.55 9.28 23.54
CA GLU A 25 -7.60 8.72 24.37
C GLU A 25 -7.28 7.25 24.71
N ASP A 26 -6.83 6.99 25.94
CA ASP A 26 -6.53 5.66 26.47
C ASP A 26 -7.35 5.39 27.74
N ARG A 27 -8.65 5.11 27.55
CA ARG A 27 -9.62 4.97 28.66
C ARG A 27 -9.23 3.89 29.68
N ASN A 28 -8.52 2.86 29.23
CA ASN A 28 -8.15 1.71 30.03
C ASN A 28 -6.70 1.77 30.55
N GLN A 29 -6.01 2.91 30.38
CA GLN A 29 -4.61 3.11 30.78
C GLN A 29 -3.69 1.96 30.33
N THR A 30 -3.86 1.54 29.08
CA THR A 30 -3.15 0.39 28.50
C THR A 30 -1.70 0.72 28.13
N LEU A 31 -1.38 1.99 27.92
CA LEU A 31 -0.02 2.43 27.64
C LEU A 31 0.74 2.72 28.92
N THR A 32 1.98 2.25 28.97
CA THR A 32 2.96 2.77 29.92
C THR A 32 3.30 4.22 29.57
N LYS A 33 3.88 4.94 30.54
CA LYS A 33 4.33 6.33 30.32
C LYS A 33 5.31 6.45 29.15
N SER A 34 6.26 5.52 29.04
CA SER A 34 7.26 5.52 27.96
C SER A 34 6.62 5.29 26.59
N GLU A 35 5.68 4.36 26.47
CA GLU A 35 4.99 4.09 25.20
C GLU A 35 4.11 5.26 24.77
N LYS A 36 3.41 5.90 25.72
CA LYS A 36 2.64 7.11 25.43
C LYS A 36 3.55 8.23 24.93
N SER A 37 4.69 8.46 25.58
CA SER A 37 5.68 9.45 25.15
C SER A 37 6.30 9.12 23.79
N PHE A 38 6.62 7.85 23.53
CA PHE A 38 7.15 7.40 22.24
C PHE A 38 6.14 7.62 21.12
N LEU A 39 4.88 7.22 21.32
CA LEU A 39 3.81 7.42 20.35
C LEU A 39 3.58 8.91 20.07
N GLU A 40 3.51 9.73 21.12
CA GLU A 40 3.34 11.17 20.98
C GLU A 40 4.49 11.80 20.18
N LEU A 41 5.75 11.48 20.52
CA LEU A 41 6.93 11.97 19.82
C LEU A 41 6.93 11.56 18.34
N SER A 42 6.62 10.30 18.05
CA SER A 42 6.56 9.77 16.68
C SER A 42 5.51 10.51 15.84
N ILE A 43 4.34 10.79 16.41
CA ILE A 43 3.27 11.55 15.76
C ILE A 43 3.67 13.02 15.57
N ARG A 44 4.35 13.65 16.54
CA ARG A 44 4.90 15.00 16.40
C ARG A 44 5.90 15.08 15.26
N ASN A 45 6.79 14.10 15.12
CA ASN A 45 7.77 14.03 14.04
C ASN A 45 7.09 13.89 12.67
N ALA A 46 6.09 13.02 12.57
CA ALA A 46 5.27 12.90 11.37
C ALA A 46 4.58 14.22 11.01
N HIS A 47 3.91 14.87 11.98
CA HIS A 47 3.27 16.17 11.74
C HIS A 47 4.27 17.24 11.30
N ALA A 48 5.42 17.37 11.98
CA ALA A 48 6.44 18.35 11.63
C ALA A 48 7.03 18.13 10.23
N HIS A 49 7.16 16.87 9.80
CA HIS A 49 7.55 16.55 8.42
C HIS A 49 6.43 16.92 7.43
N PHE A 50 5.18 16.58 7.75
CA PHE A 50 4.03 16.88 6.90
C PHE A 50 3.78 18.39 6.74
N GLN A 51 4.01 19.20 7.78
CA GLN A 51 3.87 20.66 7.73
C GLN A 51 4.79 21.31 6.68
N LYS A 52 5.91 20.67 6.33
CA LYS A 52 6.80 21.12 5.24
C LYS A 52 6.20 20.88 3.85
N ILE A 53 5.20 20.01 3.77
CA ILE A 53 4.49 19.61 2.54
C ILE A 53 3.21 20.42 2.40
N ILE A 54 2.33 20.36 3.40
CA ILE A 54 1.09 21.12 3.49
C ILE A 54 1.01 21.69 4.91
N PRO A 55 0.96 23.03 5.09
CA PRO A 55 0.77 23.62 6.40
C PRO A 55 -0.57 23.21 7.02
N THR A 56 -0.54 22.74 8.27
CA THR A 56 -1.71 22.28 9.02
C THR A 56 -1.64 22.73 10.47
N ASP A 57 -2.79 23.02 11.08
CA ASP A 57 -2.96 23.49 12.46
C ASP A 57 -4.04 22.70 13.25
N PHE A 58 -4.69 21.71 12.63
CA PHE A 58 -5.72 20.91 13.28
C PHE A 58 -5.12 19.90 14.27
N PRO A 59 -5.86 19.54 15.34
CA PRO A 59 -5.43 18.53 16.30
C PRO A 59 -5.34 17.14 15.65
N ILE A 60 -4.49 16.27 16.20
CA ILE A 60 -4.39 14.86 15.83
C ILE A 60 -5.05 14.03 16.92
N ASN A 61 -6.03 13.21 16.53
CA ASN A 61 -6.81 12.39 17.45
C ASN A 61 -6.41 10.91 17.32
N ILE A 62 -6.06 10.31 18.45
CA ILE A 62 -5.61 8.92 18.56
C ILE A 62 -6.46 8.20 19.59
N LEU A 63 -7.04 7.06 19.20
CA LEU A 63 -7.79 6.19 20.09
C LEU A 63 -6.98 4.93 20.38
N ILE A 64 -6.75 4.66 21.66
CA ILE A 64 -6.09 3.44 22.13
C ILE A 64 -7.16 2.43 22.55
N ASN A 65 -7.05 1.22 22.02
CA ASN A 65 -7.90 0.09 22.34
C ASN A 65 -9.42 0.39 22.23
N PRO A 66 -9.92 1.03 21.15
CA PRO A 66 -11.35 1.29 21.03
C PRO A 66 -12.13 -0.01 20.79
N GLN A 67 -13.42 -0.03 21.14
CA GLN A 67 -14.30 -1.18 20.89
C GLN A 67 -14.41 -1.49 19.39
N ASN A 68 -14.54 -2.77 19.04
CA ASN A 68 -14.67 -3.27 17.66
C ASN A 68 -13.50 -2.87 16.74
N CYS A 69 -12.29 -2.91 17.27
CA CYS A 69 -11.06 -2.53 16.59
C CYS A 69 -10.16 -3.76 16.42
N PHE A 70 -9.84 -4.13 15.18
CA PHE A 70 -9.09 -5.36 14.89
C PHE A 70 -7.60 -5.14 14.56
N ARG A 71 -7.23 -3.99 13.99
CA ARG A 71 -5.86 -3.67 13.58
C ARG A 71 -5.59 -2.17 13.61
N THR A 72 -4.37 -1.77 13.96
CA THR A 72 -3.95 -0.37 13.86
C THR A 72 -4.26 0.18 12.47
N GLY A 73 -4.80 1.39 12.43
CA GLY A 73 -5.31 1.95 11.19
C GLY A 73 -5.99 3.32 11.36
N TYR A 74 -5.88 4.14 10.34
CA TYR A 74 -6.66 5.37 10.20
C TYR A 74 -8.13 5.06 9.89
N ASN A 75 -9.04 5.64 10.68
CA ASN A 75 -10.47 5.62 10.42
C ASN A 75 -10.90 6.95 9.80
N TYR A 76 -11.13 6.95 8.48
CA TYR A 76 -11.47 8.15 7.73
C TYR A 76 -12.82 8.77 8.14
N ASN A 77 -13.82 7.95 8.47
CA ASN A 77 -15.15 8.42 8.90
C ASN A 77 -15.07 9.17 10.24
N LYS A 78 -14.38 8.58 11.22
CA LYS A 78 -14.24 9.16 12.56
C LYS A 78 -13.11 10.19 12.64
N LYS A 79 -12.24 10.27 11.63
CA LYS A 79 -11.04 11.11 11.60
C LYS A 79 -10.19 10.90 12.85
N VAL A 80 -9.80 9.64 13.08
CA VAL A 80 -8.97 9.20 14.21
C VAL A 80 -7.98 8.13 13.76
N ILE A 81 -6.81 8.08 14.40
CA ILE A 81 -5.88 6.96 14.28
C ILE A 81 -6.22 5.97 15.39
N ASN A 82 -6.55 4.74 15.03
CA ASN A 82 -6.83 3.71 16.02
C ASN A 82 -5.60 2.83 16.23
N PHE A 83 -5.28 2.54 17.49
CA PHE A 83 -4.38 1.46 17.87
C PHE A 83 -5.20 0.37 18.55
N CYS A 84 -5.47 -0.72 17.82
CA CYS A 84 -6.45 -1.74 18.20
C CYS A 84 -5.96 -2.81 19.19
N SER A 85 -6.91 -3.64 19.66
CA SER A 85 -6.93 -4.36 20.94
C SER A 85 -6.26 -5.75 21.00
N SER A 86 -6.13 -6.22 22.25
CA SER A 86 -5.31 -7.33 22.81
C SER A 86 -3.82 -6.97 22.95
N LYS A 87 -3.23 -7.23 24.13
CA LYS A 87 -1.90 -6.71 24.52
C LYS A 87 -0.80 -6.95 23.47
N SER A 88 -0.87 -8.04 22.69
CA SER A 88 0.08 -8.31 21.61
C SER A 88 -0.12 -7.35 20.42
N THR A 89 -1.34 -7.13 19.95
CA THR A 89 -1.65 -6.27 18.78
C THR A 89 -1.38 -4.80 19.02
N LEU A 90 -1.66 -4.31 20.24
CA LEU A 90 -1.36 -2.94 20.62
C LEU A 90 0.15 -2.67 20.56
N ARG A 91 0.95 -3.59 21.12
CA ARG A 91 2.42 -3.48 21.10
C ARG A 91 2.98 -3.63 19.71
N MET A 92 2.42 -4.51 18.88
CA MET A 92 2.81 -4.61 17.47
C MET A 92 2.63 -3.28 16.72
N GLY A 93 1.51 -2.59 16.93
CA GLY A 93 1.27 -1.27 16.34
C GLY A 93 2.19 -0.17 16.88
N ILE A 94 2.40 -0.13 18.20
CA ILE A 94 3.19 0.92 18.86
C ILE A 94 4.70 0.72 18.67
N ASN A 95 5.16 -0.52 18.51
CA ASN A 95 6.58 -0.81 18.34
C ASN A 95 7.04 -0.71 16.87
N SER A 96 6.12 -0.47 15.93
CA SER A 96 6.42 -0.30 14.51
C SER A 96 6.34 1.18 14.16
N LEU A 97 7.48 1.88 14.24
CA LEU A 97 7.58 3.33 14.02
C LEU A 97 7.02 3.75 12.65
N ASP A 98 7.29 2.95 11.63
CA ASP A 98 6.84 3.15 10.27
C ASP A 98 5.32 2.98 10.09
N ILE A 99 4.68 2.08 10.84
CA ILE A 99 3.22 1.97 10.91
C ILE A 99 2.63 3.23 11.55
N ILE A 100 3.24 3.74 12.64
CA ILE A 100 2.79 4.99 13.26
C ILE A 100 2.83 6.14 12.24
N HIS A 101 3.96 6.31 11.54
CA HIS A 101 4.11 7.34 10.52
C HIS A 101 3.15 7.15 9.33
N HIS A 102 2.95 5.92 8.89
CA HIS A 102 2.02 5.58 7.81
C HIS A 102 0.58 5.98 8.15
N GLU A 103 0.09 5.62 9.34
CA GLU A 103 -1.27 5.98 9.75
C GLU A 103 -1.42 7.48 10.04
N ALA A 104 -0.36 8.11 10.57
CA ALA A 104 -0.32 9.56 10.72
C ALA A 104 -0.43 10.27 9.37
N PHE A 105 0.25 9.77 8.33
CA PHE A 105 0.13 10.33 6.99
C PHE A 105 -1.30 10.27 6.47
N HIS A 106 -1.99 9.13 6.60
CA HIS A 106 -3.40 9.04 6.19
C HIS A 106 -4.28 10.07 6.92
N TYR A 107 -4.10 10.21 8.23
CA TYR A 107 -4.79 11.23 9.01
C TYR A 107 -4.54 12.63 8.45
N LEU A 108 -3.28 13.01 8.30
CA LEU A 108 -2.86 14.34 7.90
C LEU A 108 -3.29 14.68 6.48
N LEU A 109 -3.09 13.75 5.54
CA LEU A 109 -3.48 13.91 4.14
C LEU A 109 -5.00 14.07 4.02
N CYS A 110 -5.78 13.20 4.67
CA CYS A 110 -7.24 13.24 4.54
C CYS A 110 -7.91 14.40 5.25
N ARG A 111 -7.27 14.95 6.29
CA ARG A 111 -7.71 16.20 6.92
C ARG A 111 -7.35 17.43 6.07
N SER A 112 -6.25 17.38 5.35
CA SER A 112 -5.78 18.50 4.51
C SER A 112 -6.42 18.53 3.13
N LEU A 113 -6.74 17.35 2.57
CA LEU A 113 -7.32 17.16 1.25
C LEU A 113 -8.55 16.24 1.35
N PRO A 114 -9.66 16.71 1.97
CA PRO A 114 -10.83 15.87 2.24
C PRO A 114 -11.48 15.29 0.97
N ASP A 115 -11.43 16.01 -0.14
CA ASP A 115 -11.96 15.56 -1.43
C ASP A 115 -11.22 14.33 -1.99
N PHE A 116 -9.97 14.11 -1.55
CA PHE A 116 -9.18 12.93 -1.91
C PHE A 116 -9.42 11.73 -0.98
N CYS A 117 -10.23 11.90 0.07
CA CYS A 117 -10.51 10.88 1.10
C CYS A 117 -12.00 10.67 1.38
N ASN A 118 -12.88 11.07 0.47
CA ASN A 118 -14.29 10.74 0.57
C ASN A 118 -14.56 9.26 0.25
N GLU A 119 -15.75 8.78 0.59
CA GLU A 119 -16.15 7.37 0.43
C GLU A 119 -16.02 6.87 -1.02
N ASN A 120 -16.36 7.70 -2.01
CA ASN A 120 -16.23 7.34 -3.43
C ASN A 120 -14.77 7.14 -3.83
N MET A 121 -13.88 8.01 -3.34
CA MET A 121 -12.44 7.93 -3.59
C MET A 121 -11.83 6.72 -2.87
N ILE A 122 -12.10 6.55 -1.59
CA ILE A 122 -11.59 5.43 -0.80
C ILE A 122 -12.16 4.09 -1.29
N GLY A 123 -13.36 4.05 -1.88
CA GLY A 123 -13.90 2.83 -2.51
C GLY A 123 -13.16 2.41 -3.80
N ASN A 124 -12.36 3.30 -4.41
CA ASN A 124 -11.63 3.01 -5.63
C ASN A 124 -10.27 2.37 -5.34
N ILE A 125 -10.08 1.12 -5.80
CA ILE A 125 -8.83 0.35 -5.63
C ILE A 125 -7.57 1.12 -6.05
N HIS A 126 -7.66 1.94 -7.11
CA HIS A 126 -6.54 2.73 -7.60
C HIS A 126 -6.16 3.84 -6.63
N ILE A 127 -7.17 4.52 -6.08
CA ILE A 127 -6.95 5.59 -5.10
C ILE A 127 -6.44 5.01 -3.78
N GLN A 128 -7.01 3.88 -3.31
CA GLN A 128 -6.47 3.15 -2.16
C GLN A 128 -4.98 2.81 -2.35
N SER A 129 -4.60 2.34 -3.54
CA SER A 129 -3.20 2.02 -3.85
C SER A 129 -2.28 3.25 -3.78
N ILE A 130 -2.77 4.42 -4.22
CA ILE A 130 -2.04 5.68 -4.12
C ILE A 130 -1.88 6.07 -2.66
N HIS A 131 -2.95 6.01 -1.87
CA HIS A 131 -2.93 6.27 -0.43
C HIS A 131 -1.86 5.42 0.27
N GLU A 132 -1.91 4.10 0.09
CA GLU A 132 -0.95 3.17 0.70
C GLU A 132 0.50 3.44 0.26
N GLY A 133 0.72 3.65 -1.03
CA GLY A 133 2.06 3.91 -1.56
C GLY A 133 2.65 5.25 -1.12
N LEU A 134 1.81 6.28 -0.96
CA LEU A 134 2.24 7.59 -0.45
C LEU A 134 2.50 7.54 1.06
N ALA A 135 1.70 6.81 1.82
CA ALA A 135 1.91 6.61 3.25
C ALA A 135 3.22 5.87 3.53
N ASP A 136 3.54 4.85 2.72
CA ASP A 136 4.83 4.15 2.78
C ASP A 136 5.99 5.07 2.41
N TYR A 137 5.85 5.84 1.33
CA TYR A 137 6.89 6.77 0.92
C TYR A 137 7.18 7.82 1.98
N PHE A 138 6.13 8.37 2.59
CA PHE A 138 6.24 9.31 3.71
C PHE A 138 6.93 8.68 4.91
N SER A 139 6.54 7.46 5.27
CA SER A 139 7.13 6.72 6.37
C SER A 139 8.61 6.44 6.14
N TYR A 140 8.99 6.03 4.93
CA TYR A 140 10.38 5.83 4.51
C TYR A 140 11.22 7.11 4.65
N GLN A 141 10.68 8.28 4.31
CA GLN A 141 11.44 9.53 4.41
C GLN A 141 11.70 9.97 5.86
N LEU A 142 10.84 9.58 6.79
CA LEU A 142 11.04 9.80 8.23
C LEU A 142 12.00 8.77 8.83
N SER A 143 11.89 7.51 8.40
CA SER A 143 12.65 6.38 8.92
C SER A 143 13.10 5.47 7.77
N PRO A 144 14.19 5.81 7.05
CA PRO A 144 14.64 5.03 5.90
C PRO A 144 15.12 3.64 6.32
N ASP A 145 14.53 2.61 5.72
CA ASP A 145 14.88 1.20 5.96
C ASP A 145 14.72 0.36 4.68
N ASN A 146 15.16 -0.90 4.71
CA ASN A 146 14.87 -1.91 3.69
C ASN A 146 13.46 -2.48 3.85
N PHE A 147 12.99 -2.60 5.11
CA PHE A 147 11.75 -3.28 5.47
C PHE A 147 10.71 -2.33 6.02
N PHE A 148 9.43 -2.62 5.77
CA PHE A 148 8.29 -1.93 6.35
C PHE A 148 7.48 -2.90 7.22
N GLY A 149 7.01 -2.43 8.37
CA GLY A 149 6.16 -3.12 9.32
C GLY A 149 6.91 -4.15 10.15
N GLU A 150 8.20 -3.92 10.40
CA GLU A 150 8.95 -4.75 11.33
C GLU A 150 8.30 -4.72 12.72
N ASN A 151 8.23 -5.88 13.38
CA ASN A 151 7.56 -6.05 14.67
C ASN A 151 6.03 -5.83 14.66
N TYR A 152 5.40 -5.61 13.49
CA TYR A 152 3.95 -5.43 13.39
C TYR A 152 3.16 -6.75 13.37
N ARG A 153 3.81 -7.88 13.03
CA ARG A 153 3.22 -9.21 13.08
C ARG A 153 4.17 -10.19 13.74
N ILE A 154 3.63 -11.13 14.51
CA ILE A 154 4.43 -12.20 15.15
C ILE A 154 4.91 -13.21 14.09
N ASP A 155 4.08 -13.51 13.09
CA ASP A 155 4.33 -14.58 12.13
C ASP A 155 5.21 -14.16 10.94
N PHE A 156 5.51 -12.86 10.81
CA PHE A 156 6.28 -12.33 9.70
C PHE A 156 7.34 -11.36 10.22
N PRO A 157 8.61 -11.45 9.77
CA PRO A 157 9.66 -10.54 10.21
C PRO A 157 9.37 -9.08 9.79
N PHE A 158 8.66 -8.89 8.68
CA PHE A 158 8.22 -7.60 8.15
C PHE A 158 6.99 -7.79 7.25
N LEU A 159 6.29 -6.69 6.91
CA LEU A 159 5.12 -6.73 6.02
C LEU A 159 5.47 -6.62 4.54
N ARG A 160 6.44 -5.76 4.19
CA ARG A 160 6.84 -5.51 2.79
C ARG A 160 8.24 -4.92 2.69
N PHE A 161 8.86 -5.04 1.53
CA PHE A 161 10.08 -4.32 1.19
C PHE A 161 9.75 -2.91 0.67
N TYR A 162 10.47 -1.89 1.15
CA TYR A 162 10.36 -0.53 0.61
C TYR A 162 10.86 -0.45 -0.83
N LYS A 163 11.96 -1.13 -1.14
CA LYS A 163 12.55 -1.19 -2.49
C LYS A 163 12.29 -2.56 -3.10
N ASN A 164 11.58 -2.59 -4.23
CA ASN A 164 11.19 -3.81 -4.93
C ASN A 164 11.16 -3.59 -6.45
N GLU A 165 10.97 -4.66 -7.22
CA GLU A 165 10.85 -4.62 -8.69
C GLU A 165 9.40 -4.75 -9.18
N LEU A 166 8.42 -4.56 -8.30
CA LEU A 166 7.02 -4.70 -8.68
C LEU A 166 6.64 -3.62 -9.69
N CYS A 167 6.03 -4.06 -10.78
CA CYS A 167 5.46 -3.20 -11.78
C CYS A 167 3.99 -2.94 -11.41
N TYR A 168 3.62 -1.69 -11.13
CA TYR A 168 2.30 -1.31 -10.61
C TYR A 168 1.13 -1.89 -11.43
N ASN A 169 1.27 -1.93 -12.76
CA ASN A 169 0.28 -2.50 -13.67
C ASN A 169 0.22 -4.04 -13.69
N LEU A 170 1.25 -4.74 -13.20
CA LEU A 170 1.33 -6.20 -13.19
C LEU A 170 0.90 -6.81 -11.85
N VAL A 171 0.48 -6.00 -10.87
CA VAL A 171 -0.01 -6.44 -9.56
C VAL A 171 -1.47 -6.04 -9.36
N SER A 172 -2.20 -6.86 -8.59
CA SER A 172 -3.66 -6.79 -8.51
C SER A 172 -4.20 -6.18 -7.21
N THR A 173 -3.47 -6.23 -6.09
CA THR A 173 -3.97 -5.75 -4.80
C THR A 173 -3.57 -4.30 -4.53
N PRO A 174 -4.36 -3.55 -3.73
CA PRO A 174 -3.99 -2.22 -3.28
C PRO A 174 -2.61 -2.17 -2.63
N HIS A 175 -2.31 -3.10 -1.73
CA HIS A 175 -1.05 -3.11 -1.02
C HIS A 175 0.16 -3.37 -1.93
N LEU A 176 0.07 -4.30 -2.90
CA LEU A 176 1.18 -4.53 -3.84
C LEU A 176 1.35 -3.35 -4.81
N LYS A 177 0.26 -2.73 -5.22
CA LYS A 177 0.30 -1.49 -6.00
C LYS A 177 0.92 -0.34 -5.19
N GLY A 178 0.59 -0.24 -3.90
CA GLY A 178 1.23 0.67 -2.95
C GLY A 178 2.73 0.42 -2.85
N SER A 179 3.17 -0.82 -2.67
CA SER A 179 4.59 -1.21 -2.67
C SER A 179 5.32 -0.85 -3.96
N ALA A 180 4.68 -1.03 -5.12
CA ALA A 180 5.27 -0.66 -6.41
C ALA A 180 5.40 0.87 -6.53
N LEU A 181 4.39 1.61 -6.09
CA LEU A 181 4.40 3.08 -6.10
C LEU A 181 5.45 3.63 -5.15
N SER A 182 5.46 3.20 -3.89
CA SER A 182 6.43 3.68 -2.89
C SER A 182 7.86 3.38 -3.33
N SER A 183 8.16 2.16 -3.79
CA SER A 183 9.49 1.84 -4.32
C SER A 183 9.87 2.73 -5.51
N PHE A 184 8.93 3.06 -6.40
CA PHE A 184 9.21 3.96 -7.52
C PHE A 184 9.52 5.39 -7.04
N LEU A 185 8.74 5.91 -6.09
CA LEU A 185 8.96 7.24 -5.50
C LEU A 185 10.32 7.33 -4.80
N ILE A 186 10.69 6.27 -4.05
CA ILE A 186 11.99 6.15 -3.38
C ILE A 186 13.13 6.13 -4.40
N LYS A 187 13.06 5.25 -5.40
CA LYS A 187 14.11 5.07 -6.42
C LYS A 187 14.40 6.37 -7.19
N ASN A 188 13.38 7.20 -7.40
CA ASN A 188 13.48 8.44 -8.17
C ASN A 188 13.55 9.70 -7.28
N ASN A 189 13.56 9.55 -5.95
CA ASN A 189 13.61 10.64 -4.98
C ASN A 189 12.58 11.75 -5.27
N TYR A 190 11.31 11.37 -5.44
CA TYR A 190 10.26 12.31 -5.83
C TYR A 190 9.98 13.39 -4.78
N ASN A 191 9.79 14.63 -5.24
CA ASN A 191 9.43 15.74 -4.37
C ASN A 191 7.94 15.72 -4.03
N TRP A 192 7.61 16.01 -2.76
CA TRP A 192 6.22 16.12 -2.31
C TRP A 192 5.43 17.22 -3.00
N LYS A 193 6.05 18.34 -3.40
CA LYS A 193 5.36 19.40 -4.16
C LYS A 193 4.75 18.85 -5.45
N ASP A 194 5.52 18.03 -6.18
CA ASP A 194 5.07 17.41 -7.43
C ASP A 194 3.99 16.36 -7.16
N ILE A 195 4.15 15.56 -6.09
CA ILE A 195 3.15 14.58 -5.65
C ILE A 195 1.82 15.27 -5.29
N ILE A 196 1.86 16.38 -4.55
CA ILE A 196 0.66 17.12 -4.17
C ILE A 196 0.01 17.76 -5.40
N SER A 197 0.78 18.34 -6.32
CA SER A 197 0.25 18.86 -7.60
C SER A 197 -0.47 17.76 -8.36
N PHE A 198 0.16 16.59 -8.47
CA PHE A 198 -0.42 15.40 -9.07
C PHE A 198 -1.74 14.97 -8.43
N ILE A 199 -1.82 14.96 -7.09
CA ILE A 199 -3.05 14.60 -6.37
C ILE A 199 -4.17 15.58 -6.74
N LYS A 200 -3.88 16.88 -6.69
CA LYS A 200 -4.83 17.97 -6.99
C LYS A 200 -5.30 17.97 -8.44
N GLU A 201 -4.45 17.57 -9.38
CA GLU A 201 -4.78 17.46 -10.81
C GLU A 201 -5.58 16.19 -11.18
N GLY A 202 -5.90 15.34 -10.20
CA GLY A 202 -6.78 14.18 -10.40
C GLY A 202 -6.08 12.81 -10.41
N SER A 203 -4.85 12.71 -9.91
CA SER A 203 -4.22 11.44 -9.51
C SER A 203 -4.08 10.36 -10.61
N LYS A 204 -3.91 10.76 -11.87
CA LYS A 204 -3.71 9.82 -13.01
C LYS A 204 -2.24 9.39 -13.13
N LEU A 205 -1.79 8.35 -12.42
CA LEU A 205 -0.34 7.98 -12.32
C LEU A 205 0.46 7.94 -13.65
N GLY A 206 -0.18 7.57 -14.76
CA GLY A 206 0.46 7.56 -16.08
C GLY A 206 0.92 8.94 -16.57
N SER A 207 0.24 10.03 -16.18
CA SER A 207 0.68 11.40 -16.50
C SER A 207 1.82 11.88 -15.59
N PHE A 208 1.96 11.28 -14.40
CA PHE A 208 2.94 11.67 -13.40
C PHE A 208 4.32 11.04 -13.61
N THR A 209 4.38 9.78 -14.04
CA THR A 209 5.66 9.03 -14.06
C THR A 209 6.21 8.78 -15.47
N LYS A 210 5.37 8.85 -16.51
CA LYS A 210 5.65 8.37 -17.89
C LYS A 210 6.21 6.92 -17.98
N SER A 211 6.28 6.18 -16.87
CA SER A 211 6.85 4.85 -16.79
C SER A 211 5.86 3.80 -17.29
N ALA A 212 6.35 2.83 -18.06
CA ALA A 212 5.54 1.72 -18.60
C ALA A 212 4.80 0.95 -17.49
N CYS A 213 5.37 0.93 -16.28
CA CYS A 213 4.75 0.26 -15.14
C CYS A 213 3.53 0.97 -14.57
N PHE A 214 3.27 2.23 -14.93
CA PHE A 214 2.15 3.03 -14.43
C PHE A 214 1.23 3.56 -15.53
N LEU A 215 1.65 3.53 -16.80
CA LEU A 215 0.82 3.90 -17.94
C LEU A 215 -0.33 2.90 -18.10
N ARG A 216 -1.58 3.36 -18.22
CA ARG A 216 -2.72 2.49 -18.54
C ARG A 216 -2.49 1.82 -19.90
N SER A 217 -1.93 0.62 -19.90
CA SER A 217 -1.97 -0.29 -21.03
C SER A 217 -3.42 -0.78 -21.14
N THR A 218 -4.01 -0.72 -22.33
CA THR A 218 -5.29 -1.39 -22.64
C THR A 218 -5.18 -2.92 -22.55
N GLU A 219 -3.98 -3.45 -22.37
CA GLU A 219 -3.66 -4.87 -22.20
C GLU A 219 -3.22 -5.13 -20.75
N GLN A 220 -4.12 -4.90 -19.79
CA GLN A 220 -3.91 -5.30 -18.38
C GLN A 220 -3.98 -6.82 -18.19
N THR A 221 -4.57 -7.51 -19.17
CA THR A 221 -4.84 -8.95 -19.09
C THR A 221 -3.61 -9.75 -19.44
N ILE A 222 -2.82 -10.08 -18.43
CA ILE A 222 -1.63 -10.91 -18.56
C ILE A 222 -2.02 -12.37 -18.89
N LEU A 223 -3.19 -12.82 -18.46
CA LEU A 223 -3.72 -14.17 -18.70
C LEU A 223 -5.08 -14.09 -19.39
N THR A 224 -5.15 -14.41 -20.67
CA THR A 224 -6.40 -14.41 -21.44
C THR A 224 -6.83 -15.84 -21.76
N PRO A 225 -8.03 -16.30 -21.37
CA PRO A 225 -8.47 -17.64 -21.73
C PRO A 225 -8.74 -17.73 -23.24
N ARG A 226 -8.22 -18.77 -23.92
CA ARG A 226 -8.37 -18.95 -25.39
C ARG A 226 -9.83 -19.16 -25.82
N SER A 227 -10.54 -20.02 -25.11
CA SER A 227 -11.86 -20.51 -25.53
C SER A 227 -12.97 -20.04 -24.61
N ARG A 228 -12.76 -18.96 -23.84
CA ARG A 228 -13.75 -18.45 -22.88
C ARG A 228 -13.77 -16.92 -22.87
N LYS A 229 -14.91 -16.36 -22.47
CA LYS A 229 -15.02 -14.91 -22.24
C LYS A 229 -14.20 -14.51 -21.01
N LEU A 230 -13.61 -13.32 -21.06
CA LEU A 230 -12.89 -12.74 -19.93
C LEU A 230 -13.83 -12.55 -18.73
N SER A 231 -13.43 -13.09 -17.59
CA SER A 231 -14.15 -12.95 -16.33
C SER A 231 -13.65 -11.73 -15.56
N LYS A 232 -14.54 -10.82 -15.15
CA LYS A 232 -14.17 -9.63 -14.34
C LYS A 232 -13.46 -10.00 -13.04
N SER A 233 -13.78 -11.17 -12.48
CA SER A 233 -13.18 -11.69 -11.26
C SER A 233 -12.11 -12.76 -11.51
N ASN A 234 -11.67 -12.95 -12.76
CA ASN A 234 -10.78 -14.04 -13.18
C ASN A 234 -11.23 -15.42 -12.68
N ARG A 235 -12.54 -15.62 -12.62
CA ARG A 235 -13.18 -16.85 -12.16
C ARG A 235 -13.63 -17.71 -13.32
N TYR A 236 -13.23 -18.98 -13.32
CA TYR A 236 -13.53 -19.95 -14.38
C TYR A 236 -13.86 -21.33 -13.80
N TRP A 237 -14.75 -22.07 -14.48
CA TRP A 237 -15.18 -23.43 -14.12
C TRP A 237 -14.81 -24.42 -15.21
N ILE A 238 -14.05 -25.45 -14.89
CA ILE A 238 -13.62 -26.49 -15.83
C ILE A 238 -14.48 -27.74 -15.58
N ASN A 239 -15.04 -28.35 -16.62
CA ASN A 239 -15.72 -29.63 -16.44
C ASN A 239 -14.67 -30.75 -16.30
N LYS A 240 -15.04 -31.86 -15.66
CA LYS A 240 -14.17 -33.04 -15.60
C LYS A 240 -13.76 -33.50 -17.01
N GLY A 241 -12.46 -33.68 -17.23
CA GLY A 241 -11.87 -34.07 -18.52
C GLY A 241 -11.65 -32.92 -19.51
N GLU A 242 -12.03 -31.68 -19.17
CA GLU A 242 -11.72 -30.50 -19.98
C GLU A 242 -10.42 -29.81 -19.54
N ASP A 243 -9.84 -29.10 -20.49
CA ASP A 243 -8.75 -28.15 -20.27
C ASP A 243 -9.25 -26.71 -20.37
N ILE A 244 -8.64 -25.83 -19.58
CA ILE A 244 -8.65 -24.39 -19.84
C ILE A 244 -7.24 -23.92 -20.17
N VAL A 245 -7.10 -23.21 -21.28
CA VAL A 245 -5.83 -22.66 -21.74
C VAL A 245 -5.88 -21.14 -21.61
N PHE A 246 -4.90 -20.59 -20.89
CA PHE A 246 -4.66 -19.15 -20.82
C PHE A 246 -3.43 -18.78 -21.66
N GLU A 247 -3.55 -17.72 -22.45
CA GLU A 247 -2.44 -17.08 -23.16
C GLU A 247 -1.81 -16.00 -22.30
N PHE A 248 -0.48 -15.95 -22.32
CA PHE A 248 0.27 -14.85 -21.75
C PHE A 248 0.28 -13.65 -22.71
N LYS A 249 -0.29 -12.52 -22.28
CA LYS A 249 -0.27 -11.26 -23.05
C LYS A 249 0.29 -10.13 -22.19
N VAL A 250 1.59 -9.92 -22.29
CA VAL A 250 2.27 -8.78 -21.66
C VAL A 250 2.43 -7.67 -22.69
N ALA A 251 2.00 -6.47 -22.33
CA ALA A 251 2.06 -5.32 -23.23
C ALA A 251 3.50 -5.05 -23.70
N LYS A 252 3.68 -4.77 -25.00
CA LYS A 252 5.01 -4.51 -25.61
C LYS A 252 5.82 -3.44 -24.87
N LYS A 253 5.17 -2.42 -24.31
CA LYS A 253 5.85 -1.36 -23.53
C LYS A 253 6.47 -1.89 -22.23
N ILE A 254 5.86 -2.90 -21.60
CA ILE A 254 6.38 -3.56 -20.40
C ILE A 254 7.54 -4.47 -20.78
N LEU A 255 7.46 -5.18 -21.92
CA LEU A 255 8.57 -5.98 -22.48
C LEU A 255 9.77 -5.13 -22.93
N LYS A 256 9.57 -3.84 -23.22
CA LYS A 256 10.69 -2.90 -23.42
C LYS A 256 11.38 -2.52 -22.11
N HIS A 257 10.66 -2.58 -20.99
CA HIS A 257 11.18 -2.26 -19.67
C HIS A 257 11.86 -3.46 -19.01
N PHE A 258 11.30 -4.66 -19.18
CA PHE A 258 11.86 -5.92 -18.71
C PHE A 258 12.31 -6.76 -19.90
N LYS A 259 13.62 -7.03 -19.99
CA LYS A 259 14.23 -7.77 -21.12
C LYS A 259 13.68 -9.18 -21.30
N GLU A 260 13.22 -9.80 -20.21
CA GLU A 260 12.64 -11.14 -20.20
C GLU A 260 11.49 -11.16 -19.18
N VAL A 261 10.42 -11.90 -19.48
CA VAL A 261 9.32 -12.14 -18.55
C VAL A 261 9.03 -13.63 -18.45
N LYS A 262 9.14 -14.18 -17.25
CA LYS A 262 8.83 -15.58 -16.91
C LYS A 262 7.63 -15.66 -15.99
N PHE A 263 6.96 -16.80 -16.01
CA PHE A 263 5.81 -17.08 -15.15
C PHE A 263 6.12 -18.26 -14.24
N LYS A 264 5.60 -18.24 -13.01
CA LYS A 264 5.67 -19.37 -12.08
C LYS A 264 4.32 -19.54 -11.41
N VAL A 265 3.78 -20.75 -11.46
CA VAL A 265 2.55 -21.08 -10.73
C VAL A 265 2.94 -21.43 -9.29
N ASN A 266 2.53 -20.59 -8.35
CA ASN A 266 2.83 -20.75 -6.92
C ASN A 266 1.63 -21.40 -6.22
N HIS A 267 1.26 -22.60 -6.68
CA HIS A 267 0.11 -23.33 -6.16
C HIS A 267 0.26 -24.84 -6.38
N SER A 268 0.13 -25.62 -5.31
CA SER A 268 -0.14 -27.05 -5.37
C SER A 268 -1.65 -27.27 -5.24
N SER A 269 -2.24 -28.01 -6.17
CA SER A 269 -3.68 -28.31 -6.16
C SER A 269 -3.93 -29.78 -6.39
N ASP A 270 -4.80 -30.36 -5.57
CA ASP A 270 -5.34 -31.70 -5.81
C ASP A 270 -6.46 -31.70 -6.87
N LEU A 271 -6.99 -30.51 -7.21
CA LEU A 271 -8.06 -30.35 -8.19
C LEU A 271 -7.55 -30.29 -9.63
N PHE A 272 -6.32 -29.83 -9.86
CA PHE A 272 -5.81 -29.53 -11.20
C PHE A 272 -4.36 -29.98 -11.40
N SER A 273 -4.04 -30.49 -12.59
CA SER A 273 -2.69 -30.35 -13.15
C SER A 273 -2.55 -29.01 -13.84
N TYR A 274 -1.32 -28.55 -13.97
CA TYR A 274 -1.00 -27.49 -14.90
C TYR A 274 0.18 -27.86 -15.79
N ARG A 275 0.19 -27.30 -17.00
CA ARG A 275 1.35 -27.28 -17.89
C ARG A 275 1.64 -25.84 -18.24
N LEU A 276 2.89 -25.42 -18.00
CA LEU A 276 3.37 -24.09 -18.31
C LEU A 276 4.33 -24.16 -19.50
N THR A 277 4.13 -23.26 -20.46
CA THR A 277 5.01 -23.00 -21.60
C THR A 277 5.40 -21.52 -21.62
N SER A 278 6.18 -21.06 -22.59
CA SER A 278 6.52 -19.64 -22.72
C SER A 278 5.29 -18.74 -22.92
N ASP A 279 4.27 -19.26 -23.64
CA ASP A 279 3.18 -18.43 -24.15
C ASP A 279 1.81 -18.83 -23.58
N THR A 280 1.72 -20.00 -22.94
CA THR A 280 0.46 -20.54 -22.42
C THR A 280 0.60 -21.22 -21.06
N LEU A 281 -0.48 -21.14 -20.28
CA LEU A 281 -0.73 -21.89 -19.06
C LEU A 281 -2.02 -22.69 -19.22
N THR A 282 -1.89 -24.01 -19.24
CA THR A 282 -3.02 -24.93 -19.32
C THR A 282 -3.31 -25.53 -17.95
N PHE A 283 -4.58 -25.55 -17.54
CA PHE A 283 -5.04 -26.33 -16.40
C PHE A 283 -5.98 -27.44 -16.87
N SER A 284 -5.76 -28.64 -16.35
CA SER A 284 -6.57 -29.83 -16.60
C SER A 284 -7.15 -30.32 -15.28
N SER A 285 -8.43 -30.70 -15.27
CA SER A 285 -9.07 -31.24 -14.07
C SER A 285 -8.48 -32.62 -13.70
N LYS A 286 -8.14 -32.81 -12.42
CA LYS A 286 -7.61 -34.06 -11.85
C LYS A 286 -8.51 -34.66 -10.77
N GLY A 287 -9.14 -33.78 -10.00
CA GLY A 287 -9.74 -34.14 -8.71
C GLY A 287 -11.26 -34.12 -8.70
N PRO A 288 -11.86 -34.18 -7.49
CA PRO A 288 -13.29 -34.02 -7.29
C PRO A 288 -13.74 -32.59 -7.60
N THR A 289 -15.04 -32.34 -7.55
CA THR A 289 -15.61 -30.99 -7.62
C THR A 289 -15.06 -30.11 -6.51
N GLY A 290 -14.68 -28.88 -6.84
CA GLY A 290 -14.08 -27.98 -5.87
C GLY A 290 -13.63 -26.66 -6.48
N PHE A 291 -12.96 -25.83 -5.69
CA PHE A 291 -12.54 -24.50 -6.11
C PHE A 291 -11.22 -24.09 -5.46
N ASN A 292 -10.29 -23.56 -6.23
CA ASN A 292 -9.00 -23.06 -5.75
C ASN A 292 -8.67 -21.69 -6.31
N LYS A 293 -8.01 -20.89 -5.47
CA LYS A 293 -7.33 -19.66 -5.88
C LYS A 293 -5.91 -20.03 -6.28
N ILE A 294 -5.52 -19.68 -7.50
CA ILE A 294 -4.20 -19.93 -8.05
C ILE A 294 -3.49 -18.60 -8.25
N ILE A 295 -2.26 -18.53 -7.77
CA ILE A 295 -1.39 -17.35 -7.95
C ILE A 295 -0.34 -17.69 -8.99
N VAL A 296 -0.27 -16.87 -10.03
CA VAL A 296 0.76 -16.93 -11.06
C VAL A 296 1.67 -15.72 -10.85
N ASP A 297 2.86 -15.98 -10.34
CA ASP A 297 3.89 -14.96 -10.15
C ASP A 297 4.59 -14.67 -11.47
N ILE A 298 4.99 -13.41 -11.65
CA ILE A 298 5.64 -12.91 -12.87
C ILE A 298 7.03 -12.42 -12.48
N TYR A 299 8.05 -12.87 -13.20
CA TYR A 299 9.45 -12.59 -12.92
C TYR A 299 10.13 -11.94 -14.13
N SER A 300 11.09 -11.06 -13.87
CA SER A 300 12.12 -10.65 -14.82
C SER A 300 13.46 -11.13 -14.26
N HIS A 301 14.12 -12.05 -14.96
CA HIS A 301 15.19 -12.86 -14.38
C HIS A 301 14.72 -13.54 -13.07
N GLU A 302 15.40 -13.29 -11.94
CA GLU A 302 15.06 -13.86 -10.63
C GLU A 302 14.18 -12.94 -9.77
N LEU A 303 13.79 -11.75 -10.27
CA LEU A 303 13.07 -10.74 -9.49
C LEU A 303 11.57 -10.79 -9.80
N LYS A 304 10.73 -10.92 -8.76
CA LYS A 304 9.27 -10.86 -8.91
C LYS A 304 8.85 -9.44 -9.28
N ILE A 305 8.22 -9.29 -10.45
CA ILE A 305 7.74 -8.02 -11.01
C ILE A 305 6.21 -7.90 -11.00
N GLY A 306 5.48 -8.99 -10.73
CA GLY A 306 4.02 -8.97 -10.77
C GLY A 306 3.38 -10.26 -10.26
N GLU A 307 2.05 -10.26 -10.19
CA GLU A 307 1.24 -11.45 -9.91
C GLU A 307 -0.16 -11.36 -10.53
N VAL A 308 -0.67 -12.51 -10.97
CA VAL A 308 -2.06 -12.69 -11.39
C VAL A 308 -2.76 -13.67 -10.47
N LYS A 309 -3.98 -13.32 -10.07
CA LYS A 309 -4.87 -14.21 -9.33
C LYS A 309 -5.91 -14.79 -10.26
N LEU A 310 -5.94 -16.11 -10.33
CA LEU A 310 -6.97 -16.90 -11.00
C LEU A 310 -7.80 -17.63 -9.95
N TYR A 311 -9.08 -17.79 -10.22
CA TYR A 311 -9.98 -18.56 -9.38
C TYR A 311 -10.61 -19.67 -10.22
N LEU A 312 -10.11 -20.89 -10.07
CA LEU A 312 -10.52 -22.04 -10.89
C LEU A 312 -11.32 -23.03 -10.08
N GLY A 313 -12.42 -23.51 -10.64
CA GLY A 313 -13.21 -24.61 -10.07
C GLY A 313 -13.35 -25.78 -11.02
N VAL A 314 -13.52 -26.97 -10.45
CA VAL A 314 -13.94 -28.19 -11.18
C VAL A 314 -15.43 -28.42 -10.91
N ARG A 315 -16.18 -28.66 -11.98
CA ARG A 315 -17.57 -29.15 -11.93
C ARG A 315 -17.67 -30.58 -12.42
#